data_AF-A0AAN0XV26-F1
#
_entry.id   AF-A0AAN0XV26-F1
#
_cell.length_a   1.000
_cell.length_b   1.000
_cell.length_c   1.000
_cell.angle_alpha   90.00
_cell.angle_beta   90.00
_cell.angle_gamma   90.00
#
_symmetry.space_group_name_H-M   'P 1'
#
loop_
_entity.id
_entity.type
_entity.pdbx_description
1 polymer ?
#
loop_
_entity_poly.entity_id
_entity_poly.type
_entity_poly.pdbx_seq_one_letter_code
_entity_poly.pdbx_strand_id
1 'polypeptide(L)'
;MTQEKKDEARAVQTPRIAMLSTGEEVLFGDIVDTNASWLSAFLFERGFQMTTRTTVGDSLQAISEGISTLADNHDIVIVNGGLGPTSDDLTAEAAALCAGVELELYSEWVERLELMYQQWQRPMPSSNIKQAMLPKGSAILDNPRGTACGFMVRIHGALCYFTPGVPHEFKTMVAGEILPNIQQNFSSVSQKQVHRIYTFGLSESGIANQIEALDLPVGVSLGYRSALPFIEVKIFYSDTNKQISEFIASVEQELSLNTLSVNQEVRDFTMSLMKEQGIGLNVFDYATQGYFHHWVSDASLKYHVDINSVNISTLLSDSEPGDYLNKIDGLYERFLLERSGSNALMITNTESGGVQFILETQDKILSQSVVFKRDYSFKARNIVISAIAIDMLRRHLKDEEMFVDYGSVTRVASSITIL
;
A
#
# COMPACT_ATOMS: atom_id res chain seq x y z
N MET A 1 10.69 -37.89 -21.61
CA MET A 1 9.44 -37.61 -20.87
C MET A 1 8.40 -37.15 -21.88
N THR A 2 7.20 -37.74 -21.86
CA THR A 2 6.04 -37.24 -22.61
C THR A 2 5.63 -35.84 -22.13
N GLN A 3 4.98 -35.05 -22.98
CA GLN A 3 4.48 -33.70 -22.65
C GLN A 3 3.64 -33.72 -21.36
N GLU A 4 2.76 -34.72 -21.22
CA GLU A 4 1.97 -34.98 -20.01
C GLU A 4 2.82 -35.11 -18.74
N LYS A 5 3.96 -35.79 -18.78
CA LYS A 5 4.85 -35.92 -17.61
C LYS A 5 5.60 -34.63 -17.29
N LYS A 6 5.81 -33.73 -18.27
CA LYS A 6 6.35 -32.39 -18.01
C LYS A 6 5.27 -31.49 -17.41
N ASP A 7 4.04 -31.59 -17.89
CA ASP A 7 2.90 -30.83 -17.37
C ASP A 7 2.53 -31.25 -15.94
N GLU A 8 2.54 -32.56 -15.64
CA GLU A 8 2.36 -33.10 -14.27
C GLU A 8 3.49 -32.66 -13.32
N ALA A 9 4.75 -32.64 -13.78
CA ALA A 9 5.88 -32.19 -12.96
C ALA A 9 5.85 -30.67 -12.70
N ARG A 10 5.28 -29.87 -13.62
CA ARG A 10 5.13 -28.42 -13.47
C ARG A 10 4.01 -28.05 -12.49
N ALA A 11 3.00 -28.91 -12.34
CA ALA A 11 1.88 -28.72 -11.41
C ALA A 11 2.26 -28.75 -9.92
N VAL A 12 3.49 -29.17 -9.56
CA VAL A 12 3.97 -29.30 -8.18
C VAL A 12 4.96 -28.18 -7.77
N GLN A 13 5.34 -27.30 -8.71
CA GLN A 13 6.34 -26.27 -8.47
C GLN A 13 5.71 -24.86 -8.43
N THR A 14 6.10 -24.06 -7.43
CA THR A 14 5.73 -22.65 -7.37
C THR A 14 6.17 -21.94 -8.66
N PRO A 15 5.25 -21.23 -9.36
CA PRO A 15 5.57 -20.66 -10.66
C PRO A 15 6.52 -19.47 -10.51
N ARG A 16 7.43 -19.32 -11.47
CA ARG A 16 8.17 -18.06 -11.65
C ARG A 16 7.29 -17.08 -12.40
N ILE A 17 6.96 -15.96 -11.75
CA ILE A 17 6.05 -14.94 -12.29
C ILE A 17 6.86 -13.69 -12.64
N ALA A 18 6.67 -13.17 -13.84
CA ALA A 18 7.21 -11.88 -14.25
C ALA A 18 6.12 -10.91 -14.68
N MET A 19 6.45 -9.62 -14.66
CA MET A 19 5.63 -8.57 -15.24
C MET A 19 6.43 -7.73 -16.25
N LEU A 20 5.80 -7.42 -17.38
CA LEU A 20 6.24 -6.43 -18.35
C LEU A 20 5.28 -5.25 -18.32
N SER A 21 5.76 -4.08 -17.94
CA SER A 21 5.02 -2.83 -18.07
C SER A 21 5.40 -2.16 -19.39
N THR A 22 4.41 -1.68 -20.14
CA THR A 22 4.63 -0.88 -21.36
C THR A 22 4.13 0.54 -21.12
N GLY A 23 4.78 1.52 -21.76
CA GLY A 23 4.42 2.93 -21.66
C GLY A 23 5.67 3.81 -21.60
N GLU A 24 5.81 4.72 -22.56
CA GLU A 24 6.87 5.74 -22.55
C GLU A 24 6.82 6.61 -21.28
N GLU A 25 5.63 6.95 -20.81
CA GLU A 25 5.42 7.75 -19.59
C GLU A 25 5.93 7.07 -18.32
N VAL A 26 5.86 5.72 -18.29
CA VAL A 26 6.42 4.93 -17.19
C VAL A 26 7.94 4.85 -17.33
N LEU A 27 8.43 4.63 -18.56
CA LEU A 27 9.86 4.50 -18.84
C LEU A 27 10.62 5.81 -18.58
N PHE A 28 10.04 6.95 -18.93
CA PHE A 28 10.62 8.29 -18.70
C PHE A 28 10.44 8.78 -17.26
N GLY A 29 9.59 8.11 -16.47
CA GLY A 29 9.32 8.46 -15.09
C GLY A 29 8.35 9.63 -14.90
N ASP A 30 7.56 9.95 -15.93
CA ASP A 30 6.45 10.93 -15.83
C ASP A 30 5.39 10.43 -14.85
N ILE A 31 5.19 9.11 -14.81
CA ILE A 31 4.37 8.43 -13.80
C ILE A 31 5.14 7.30 -13.12
N VAL A 32 4.77 7.03 -11.86
CA VAL A 32 5.27 5.86 -11.14
C VAL A 32 4.45 4.64 -11.56
N ASP A 33 5.13 3.52 -11.81
CA ASP A 33 4.48 2.22 -12.06
C ASP A 33 3.81 1.66 -10.79
N THR A 34 2.64 2.21 -10.49
CA THR A 34 1.85 1.77 -9.34
C THR A 34 1.17 0.42 -9.57
N ASN A 35 0.97 0.01 -10.83
CA ASN A 35 0.38 -1.29 -11.18
C ASN A 35 1.34 -2.42 -10.82
N ALA A 36 2.61 -2.31 -11.21
CA ALA A 36 3.61 -3.33 -10.89
C ALA A 36 3.90 -3.40 -9.40
N SER A 37 3.91 -2.27 -8.70
CA SER A 37 4.01 -2.22 -7.23
C SER A 37 2.83 -2.91 -6.56
N TRP A 38 1.61 -2.64 -7.01
CA TRP A 38 0.39 -3.26 -6.49
C TRP A 38 0.35 -4.77 -6.78
N LEU A 39 0.66 -5.20 -8.00
CA LEU A 39 0.64 -6.62 -8.38
C LEU A 39 1.63 -7.43 -7.53
N SER A 40 2.85 -6.93 -7.33
CA SER A 40 3.84 -7.56 -6.44
C SER A 40 3.25 -7.84 -5.06
N ALA A 41 2.67 -6.81 -4.43
CA ALA A 41 2.10 -6.95 -3.10
C ALA A 41 0.89 -7.89 -3.10
N PHE A 42 -0.02 -7.73 -4.06
CA PHE A 42 -1.26 -8.50 -4.18
C PHE A 42 -1.00 -10.00 -4.34
N LEU A 43 -0.07 -10.39 -5.21
CA LEU A 43 0.33 -11.78 -5.42
C LEU A 43 1.03 -12.36 -4.19
N PHE A 44 1.93 -11.57 -3.59
CA PHE A 44 2.73 -12.00 -2.46
C PHE A 44 1.88 -12.32 -1.23
N GLU A 45 0.84 -11.51 -0.97
CA GLU A 45 -0.16 -11.78 0.06
C GLU A 45 -0.99 -13.04 -0.16
N ARG A 46 -0.93 -13.62 -1.37
CA ARG A 46 -1.66 -14.82 -1.79
C ARG A 46 -0.75 -16.01 -2.06
N GLY A 47 0.50 -15.95 -1.60
CA GLY A 47 1.47 -17.05 -1.72
C GLY A 47 2.16 -17.16 -3.08
N PHE A 48 2.07 -16.12 -3.93
CA PHE A 48 2.75 -16.06 -5.22
C PHE A 48 3.82 -14.97 -5.20
N GLN A 49 5.05 -15.30 -5.60
CA GLN A 49 6.13 -14.33 -5.62
C GLN A 49 6.47 -13.94 -7.07
N MET A 50 6.37 -12.64 -7.36
CA MET A 50 6.92 -12.10 -8.60
C MET A 50 8.45 -12.04 -8.51
N THR A 51 9.13 -12.62 -9.49
CA THR A 51 10.59 -12.77 -9.52
C THR A 51 11.26 -11.73 -10.41
N THR A 52 10.55 -11.17 -11.39
CA THR A 52 11.12 -10.18 -12.33
C THR A 52 10.09 -9.14 -12.73
N ARG A 53 10.54 -7.90 -12.88
CA ARG A 53 9.77 -6.79 -13.46
C ARG A 53 10.64 -6.10 -14.51
N THR A 54 10.04 -5.78 -15.63
CA THR A 54 10.69 -5.04 -16.72
C THR A 54 9.75 -3.97 -17.24
N THR A 55 10.28 -2.81 -17.61
CA THR A 55 9.53 -1.72 -18.25
C THR A 55 10.15 -1.44 -19.61
N VAL A 56 9.32 -1.30 -20.64
CA VAL A 56 9.74 -1.00 -22.02
C VAL A 56 8.88 0.11 -22.60
N GLY A 57 9.39 0.82 -23.61
CA GLY A 57 8.63 1.83 -24.34
C GLY A 57 7.69 1.23 -25.39
N ASP A 58 6.87 2.09 -26.01
CA ASP A 58 5.77 1.70 -26.91
C ASP A 58 6.21 1.42 -28.35
N SER A 59 7.25 0.61 -28.51
CA SER A 59 7.66 0.10 -29.82
C SER A 59 7.43 -1.40 -29.93
N LEU A 60 6.93 -1.85 -31.08
CA LEU A 60 6.68 -3.26 -31.37
C LEU A 60 7.91 -4.13 -31.07
N GLN A 61 9.11 -3.65 -31.43
CA GLN A 61 10.36 -4.36 -31.18
C GLN A 61 10.64 -4.50 -29.67
N ALA A 62 10.60 -3.40 -28.92
CA ALA A 62 10.91 -3.46 -27.48
C ALA A 62 9.90 -4.32 -26.71
N ILE A 63 8.61 -4.23 -27.05
CA ILE A 63 7.56 -5.04 -26.41
C ILE A 63 7.76 -6.52 -26.75
N SER A 64 7.97 -6.87 -28.02
CA SER A 64 8.15 -8.28 -28.43
C SER A 64 9.42 -8.91 -27.87
N GLU A 65 10.54 -8.19 -27.83
CA GLU A 65 11.78 -8.64 -27.20
C GLU A 65 11.59 -8.84 -25.69
N GLY A 66 10.89 -7.92 -25.02
CA GLY A 66 10.55 -8.02 -23.59
C GLY A 66 9.67 -9.23 -23.29
N ILE A 67 8.59 -9.43 -24.06
CA ILE A 67 7.69 -10.58 -23.92
C ILE A 67 8.48 -11.88 -24.09
N SER A 68 9.24 -12.01 -25.18
CA SER A 68 10.01 -13.22 -25.50
C SER A 68 11.01 -13.57 -24.40
N THR A 69 11.79 -12.57 -23.95
CA THR A 69 12.80 -12.75 -22.90
C THR A 69 12.18 -13.21 -21.59
N LEU A 70 11.06 -12.62 -21.20
CA LEU A 70 10.38 -13.01 -19.97
C LEU A 70 9.76 -14.40 -20.11
N ALA A 71 9.11 -14.70 -21.24
CA ALA A 71 8.45 -15.97 -21.50
C ALA A 71 9.44 -17.16 -21.55
N ASP A 72 10.67 -16.94 -22.03
CA ASP A 72 11.74 -17.97 -22.03
C ASP A 72 12.18 -18.35 -20.60
N ASN A 73 12.04 -17.43 -19.66
CA ASN A 73 12.62 -17.54 -18.31
C ASN A 73 11.59 -17.69 -17.19
N HIS A 74 10.28 -17.63 -17.49
CA HIS A 74 9.21 -17.62 -16.50
C HIS A 74 8.07 -18.56 -16.89
N ASP A 75 7.28 -18.97 -15.90
CA ASP A 75 6.11 -19.82 -16.12
C ASP A 75 4.86 -18.97 -16.42
N ILE A 76 4.82 -17.77 -15.85
CA ILE A 76 3.75 -16.78 -16.04
C ILE A 76 4.38 -15.42 -16.37
N VAL A 77 3.82 -14.74 -17.37
CA VAL A 77 4.16 -13.35 -17.71
C VAL A 77 2.89 -12.52 -17.72
N ILE A 78 2.87 -11.41 -16.99
CA ILE A 78 1.76 -10.45 -17.00
C ILE A 78 2.24 -9.20 -17.72
N VAL A 79 1.65 -8.90 -18.87
CA VAL A 79 1.94 -7.72 -19.67
C VAL A 79 0.86 -6.67 -19.41
N ASN A 80 1.26 -5.47 -19.02
CA ASN A 80 0.35 -4.39 -18.63
C ASN A 80 0.63 -3.13 -19.45
N GLY A 81 -0.39 -2.68 -20.19
CA GLY A 81 -0.30 -1.51 -21.08
C GLY A 81 -0.42 -1.87 -22.56
N GLY A 82 -0.66 -0.84 -23.39
CA GLY A 82 -0.65 -0.96 -24.86
C GLY A 82 -1.81 -1.74 -25.50
N LEU A 83 -2.98 -1.81 -24.84
CA LEU A 83 -4.22 -2.46 -25.35
C LEU A 83 -5.34 -1.48 -25.70
N GLY A 84 -5.05 -0.18 -25.69
CA GLY A 84 -5.99 0.83 -26.11
C GLY A 84 -6.26 0.82 -27.63
N PRO A 85 -7.07 1.77 -28.11
CA PRO A 85 -7.43 1.89 -29.51
C PRO A 85 -6.43 2.73 -30.34
N THR A 86 -5.36 3.27 -29.75
CA THR A 86 -4.47 4.23 -30.44
C THR A 86 -3.34 3.51 -31.21
N SER A 87 -2.59 4.27 -32.02
CA SER A 87 -1.58 3.70 -32.93
C SER A 87 -0.33 3.18 -32.23
N ASP A 88 -0.04 3.71 -31.06
CA ASP A 88 1.03 3.34 -30.12
C ASP A 88 0.68 2.12 -29.25
N ASP A 89 -0.59 1.74 -29.15
CA ASP A 89 -1.02 0.50 -28.49
C ASP A 89 -0.64 -0.75 -29.30
N LEU A 90 0.60 -1.23 -29.17
CA LEU A 90 1.16 -2.31 -30.00
C LEU A 90 1.29 -3.66 -29.29
N THR A 91 0.70 -3.81 -28.09
CA THR A 91 0.91 -4.99 -27.25
C THR A 91 0.27 -6.25 -27.84
N ALA A 92 -0.90 -6.15 -28.49
CA ALA A 92 -1.55 -7.30 -29.13
C ALA A 92 -0.76 -7.79 -30.35
N GLU A 93 -0.26 -6.86 -31.17
CA GLU A 93 0.61 -7.11 -32.31
C GLU A 93 1.92 -7.78 -31.86
N ALA A 94 2.55 -7.27 -30.79
CA ALA A 94 3.77 -7.86 -30.22
C ALA A 94 3.53 -9.28 -29.73
N ALA A 95 2.40 -9.52 -29.05
CA ALA A 95 2.02 -10.85 -28.58
C ALA A 95 1.83 -11.84 -29.73
N ALA A 96 1.17 -11.42 -30.82
CA ALA A 96 0.95 -12.23 -32.01
C ALA A 96 2.28 -12.61 -32.68
N LEU A 97 3.20 -11.64 -32.79
CA LEU A 97 4.55 -11.86 -33.31
C LEU A 97 5.32 -12.91 -32.48
N CYS A 98 5.32 -12.77 -31.15
CA CYS A 98 5.98 -13.71 -30.25
C CYS A 98 5.33 -15.11 -30.26
N ALA A 99 4.01 -15.18 -30.39
CA ALA A 99 3.28 -16.45 -30.49
C ALA A 99 3.45 -17.11 -31.87
N GLY A 100 3.94 -16.39 -32.88
CA GLY A 100 4.07 -16.89 -34.25
C GLY A 100 2.72 -17.08 -34.96
N VAL A 101 1.73 -16.25 -34.61
CA VAL A 101 0.36 -16.33 -35.16
C VAL A 101 -0.10 -14.97 -35.67
N GLU A 102 -1.15 -14.98 -36.49
CA GLU A 102 -1.81 -13.75 -36.95
C GLU A 102 -2.79 -13.21 -35.89
N LEU A 103 -3.15 -11.93 -36.01
CA LEU A 103 -4.28 -11.37 -35.28
C LEU A 103 -5.59 -11.80 -35.95
N GLU A 104 -6.58 -12.15 -35.13
CA GLU A 104 -7.96 -12.43 -35.59
C GLU A 104 -8.95 -11.55 -34.82
N LEU A 105 -10.08 -11.25 -35.47
CA LEU A 105 -11.13 -10.45 -34.86
C LEU A 105 -12.02 -11.33 -33.98
N TYR A 106 -12.09 -11.03 -32.69
CA TYR A 106 -12.99 -11.69 -31.75
C TYR A 106 -14.35 -10.99 -31.77
N SER A 107 -15.25 -11.46 -32.63
CA SER A 107 -16.58 -10.86 -32.85
C SER A 107 -17.40 -10.72 -31.56
N GLU A 108 -17.28 -11.67 -30.64
CA GLU A 108 -17.95 -11.61 -29.33
C GLU A 108 -17.56 -10.38 -28.50
N TRP A 109 -16.30 -9.92 -28.60
CA TRP A 109 -15.87 -8.70 -27.91
C TRP A 109 -16.34 -7.44 -28.64
N VAL A 110 -16.41 -7.48 -29.98
CA VAL A 110 -16.98 -6.39 -30.78
C VAL A 110 -18.45 -6.16 -30.40
N GLU A 111 -19.25 -7.22 -30.31
CA GLU A 111 -20.65 -7.13 -29.87
C GLU A 111 -20.77 -6.51 -28.48
N ARG A 112 -19.87 -6.85 -27.56
CA ARG A 112 -19.82 -6.24 -26.23
C ARG A 112 -19.49 -4.75 -26.29
N LEU A 113 -18.51 -4.36 -27.10
CA LEU A 113 -18.18 -2.95 -27.31
C LEU A 113 -19.38 -2.18 -27.86
N GLU A 114 -20.06 -2.71 -28.87
CA GLU A 114 -21.27 -2.09 -29.44
C GLU A 114 -22.36 -1.89 -28.38
N LEU A 115 -22.61 -2.90 -27.54
CA LEU A 115 -23.56 -2.80 -26.43
C LEU A 115 -23.15 -1.73 -25.40
N MET A 116 -21.86 -1.66 -25.04
CA MET A 116 -21.34 -0.64 -24.11
C MET A 116 -21.54 0.78 -24.66
N TYR A 117 -21.19 1.01 -25.92
CA TYR A 117 -21.36 2.31 -26.58
C TYR A 117 -22.84 2.68 -26.75
N GLN A 118 -23.70 1.70 -27.04
CA GLN A 118 -25.15 1.88 -27.09
C GLN A 118 -25.70 2.31 -25.72
N GLN A 119 -25.27 1.67 -24.62
CA GLN A 119 -25.67 2.05 -23.26
C GLN A 119 -25.21 3.47 -22.90
N TRP A 120 -24.03 3.88 -23.37
CA TRP A 120 -23.52 5.24 -23.21
C TRP A 120 -24.17 6.27 -24.14
N GLN A 121 -25.06 5.83 -25.03
CA GLN A 121 -25.71 6.66 -26.06
C GLN A 121 -24.68 7.38 -26.95
N ARG A 122 -23.60 6.68 -27.31
CA ARG A 122 -22.52 7.20 -28.16
C ARG A 122 -22.26 6.24 -29.32
N PRO A 123 -21.92 6.73 -30.52
CA PRO A 123 -21.44 5.87 -31.59
C PRO A 123 -20.08 5.28 -31.21
N MET A 124 -19.87 3.98 -31.49
CA MET A 124 -18.57 3.33 -31.32
C MET A 124 -17.59 3.81 -32.40
N PRO A 125 -16.42 4.39 -32.03
CA PRO A 125 -15.36 4.69 -32.99
C PRO A 125 -14.83 3.42 -33.63
N SER A 126 -14.51 3.47 -34.93
CA SER A 126 -13.94 2.32 -35.65
C SER A 126 -12.58 1.88 -35.10
N SER A 127 -11.81 2.79 -34.50
CA SER A 127 -10.54 2.48 -33.83
C SER A 127 -10.70 1.51 -32.66
N ASN A 128 -11.86 1.45 -32.01
CA ASN A 128 -12.11 0.51 -30.93
C ASN A 128 -12.17 -0.95 -31.38
N ILE A 129 -12.40 -1.22 -32.68
CA ILE A 129 -12.36 -2.58 -33.24
C ILE A 129 -10.98 -3.20 -33.03
N LYS A 130 -9.91 -2.38 -33.04
CA LYS A 130 -8.54 -2.84 -32.74
C LYS A 130 -8.45 -3.55 -31.39
N GLN A 131 -9.23 -3.12 -30.40
CA GLN A 131 -9.24 -3.71 -29.06
C GLN A 131 -9.84 -5.13 -29.01
N ALA A 132 -10.44 -5.61 -30.12
CA ALA A 132 -10.93 -6.97 -30.31
C ALA A 132 -10.07 -7.79 -31.30
N MET A 133 -8.96 -7.23 -31.80
CA MET A 133 -7.99 -7.95 -32.64
C MET A 133 -6.96 -8.61 -31.72
N LEU A 134 -7.05 -9.93 -31.53
CA LEU A 134 -6.21 -10.66 -30.59
C LEU A 134 -5.38 -11.73 -31.33
N PRO A 135 -4.24 -12.17 -30.77
CA PRO A 135 -3.49 -13.29 -31.34
C PRO A 135 -4.39 -14.53 -31.49
N LYS A 136 -4.32 -15.19 -32.64
CA LYS A 136 -5.12 -16.38 -32.88
C LYS A 136 -4.92 -17.46 -31.82
N GLY A 137 -6.03 -18.00 -31.30
CA GLY A 137 -6.01 -18.99 -30.22
C GLY A 137 -5.86 -18.39 -28.81
N SER A 138 -6.07 -17.09 -28.66
CA SER A 138 -6.16 -16.45 -27.36
C SER A 138 -7.46 -16.83 -26.64
N ALA A 139 -7.41 -16.88 -25.31
CA ALA A 139 -8.60 -16.86 -24.48
C ALA A 139 -8.87 -15.43 -24.01
N ILE A 140 -10.12 -14.97 -24.12
CA ILE A 140 -10.52 -13.65 -23.61
C ILE A 140 -10.43 -13.64 -22.09
N LEU A 141 -9.93 -12.53 -21.55
CA LEU A 141 -10.00 -12.18 -20.12
C LEU A 141 -10.99 -11.03 -19.98
N ASP A 142 -12.04 -11.23 -19.19
CA ASP A 142 -13.11 -10.25 -19.09
C ASP A 142 -12.63 -8.93 -18.47
N ASN A 143 -13.00 -7.82 -19.10
CA ASN A 143 -12.83 -6.47 -18.59
C ASN A 143 -14.21 -5.82 -18.38
N PRO A 144 -14.77 -5.85 -17.16
CA PRO A 144 -16.06 -5.22 -16.88
C PRO A 144 -15.96 -3.70 -16.62
N ARG A 145 -14.74 -3.14 -16.63
CA ARG A 145 -14.49 -1.74 -16.22
C ARG A 145 -14.01 -0.84 -17.37
N GLY A 146 -13.66 -1.39 -18.52
CA GLY A 146 -13.24 -0.61 -19.68
C GLY A 146 -13.48 -1.35 -21.00
N THR A 147 -13.02 -0.75 -22.10
CA THR A 147 -13.27 -1.23 -23.47
C THR A 147 -12.21 -2.21 -23.96
N ALA A 148 -10.97 -2.09 -23.46
CA ALA A 148 -9.87 -2.93 -23.90
C ALA A 148 -10.08 -4.39 -23.49
N CYS A 149 -10.06 -5.31 -24.47
CA CYS A 149 -10.15 -6.73 -24.21
C CYS A 149 -8.85 -7.21 -23.57
N GLY A 150 -8.95 -7.84 -22.40
CA GLY A 150 -7.84 -8.65 -21.90
C GLY A 150 -7.75 -9.95 -22.65
N PHE A 151 -6.56 -10.53 -22.72
CA PHE A 151 -6.42 -11.86 -23.31
C PHE A 151 -5.27 -12.65 -22.72
N MET A 152 -5.33 -13.96 -22.90
CA MET A 152 -4.34 -14.93 -22.44
C MET A 152 -3.92 -15.81 -23.62
N VAL A 153 -2.61 -16.00 -23.79
CA VAL A 153 -2.03 -16.87 -24.82
C VAL A 153 -0.74 -17.52 -24.30
N ARG A 154 -0.40 -18.70 -24.82
CA ARG A 154 0.89 -19.34 -24.50
C ARG A 154 1.98 -18.87 -25.46
N ILE A 155 3.08 -18.38 -24.90
CA ILE A 155 4.26 -17.93 -25.65
C ILE A 155 5.47 -18.64 -25.05
N HIS A 156 6.25 -19.34 -25.88
CA HIS A 156 7.46 -20.08 -25.48
C HIS A 156 7.26 -21.03 -24.27
N GLY A 157 6.04 -21.51 -24.06
CA GLY A 157 5.68 -22.39 -22.94
C GLY A 157 5.29 -21.68 -21.64
N ALA A 158 5.41 -20.36 -21.57
CA ALA A 158 4.84 -19.53 -20.50
C ALA A 158 3.35 -19.24 -20.76
N LEU A 159 2.59 -19.01 -19.68
CA LEU A 159 1.23 -18.51 -19.76
C LEU A 159 1.27 -16.97 -19.66
N CYS A 160 0.95 -16.29 -20.76
CA CYS A 160 1.05 -14.84 -20.85
C CYS A 160 -0.34 -14.21 -20.76
N TYR A 161 -0.51 -13.28 -19.82
CA TYR A 161 -1.73 -12.49 -19.64
C TYR A 161 -1.48 -11.05 -20.08
N PHE A 162 -2.41 -10.51 -20.87
CA PHE A 162 -2.31 -9.17 -21.42
C PHE A 162 -3.46 -8.33 -20.88
N THR A 163 -3.11 -7.16 -20.33
CA THR A 163 -4.04 -6.32 -19.59
C THR A 163 -3.91 -4.83 -19.94
N PRO A 164 -4.99 -4.04 -19.84
CA PRO A 164 -4.94 -2.60 -20.05
C PRO A 164 -4.11 -1.90 -18.96
N GLY A 165 -3.45 -0.78 -19.30
CA GLY A 165 -2.64 0.00 -18.35
C GLY A 165 -3.44 0.73 -17.28
N VAL A 166 -4.76 0.90 -17.47
CA VAL A 166 -5.62 1.65 -16.55
C VAL A 166 -5.74 0.91 -15.20
N PRO A 167 -5.34 1.52 -14.06
CA PRO A 167 -5.16 0.79 -12.80
C PRO A 167 -6.40 0.05 -12.29
N HIS A 168 -7.60 0.62 -12.42
CA HIS A 168 -8.81 0.00 -11.88
C HIS A 168 -9.31 -1.16 -12.76
N GLU A 169 -9.09 -1.10 -14.09
CA GLU A 169 -9.35 -2.21 -15.02
C GLU A 169 -8.40 -3.36 -14.73
N PHE A 170 -7.10 -3.08 -14.71
CA PHE A 170 -6.05 -4.06 -14.40
C PHE A 170 -6.30 -4.79 -13.09
N LYS A 171 -6.54 -4.05 -12.00
CA LYS A 171 -6.79 -4.64 -10.67
C LYS A 171 -8.02 -5.55 -10.64
N THR A 172 -9.07 -5.17 -11.37
CA THR A 172 -10.31 -5.96 -11.46
C THR A 172 -10.05 -7.27 -12.20
N MET A 173 -9.37 -7.22 -13.34
CA MET A 173 -9.02 -8.40 -14.13
C MET A 173 -8.07 -9.34 -13.38
N VAL A 174 -7.08 -8.79 -12.68
CA VAL A 174 -6.14 -9.57 -11.88
C VAL A 174 -6.86 -10.33 -10.78
N ALA A 175 -7.75 -9.67 -10.03
CA ALA A 175 -8.45 -10.29 -8.93
C ALA A 175 -9.56 -11.27 -9.38
N GLY A 176 -10.26 -10.97 -10.48
CA GLY A 176 -11.42 -11.73 -10.94
C GLY A 176 -11.11 -12.90 -11.88
N GLU A 177 -10.11 -12.76 -12.75
CA GLU A 177 -9.84 -13.72 -13.84
C GLU A 177 -8.43 -14.33 -13.70
N ILE A 178 -7.40 -13.48 -13.64
CA ILE A 178 -6.00 -13.93 -13.74
C ILE A 178 -5.57 -14.73 -12.51
N LEU A 179 -5.78 -14.21 -11.30
CA LEU A 179 -5.38 -14.91 -10.07
C LEU A 179 -6.12 -16.26 -9.93
N PRO A 180 -7.45 -16.35 -10.08
CA PRO A 180 -8.15 -17.63 -10.06
C PRO A 180 -7.60 -18.62 -11.09
N ASN A 181 -7.29 -18.16 -12.31
CA ASN A 181 -6.69 -19.00 -13.34
C ASN A 181 -5.29 -19.49 -12.94
N ILE A 182 -4.43 -18.64 -12.37
CA ILE A 182 -3.12 -19.04 -11.85
C ILE A 182 -3.28 -20.10 -10.75
N GLN A 183 -4.21 -19.91 -9.82
CA GLN A 183 -4.45 -20.83 -8.70
C GLN A 183 -4.98 -22.20 -9.15
N GLN A 184 -5.68 -22.27 -10.28
CA GLN A 184 -6.15 -23.53 -10.87
C GLN A 184 -5.02 -24.30 -11.59
N ASN A 185 -4.07 -23.60 -12.19
CA ASN A 185 -3.04 -24.20 -13.05
C ASN A 185 -1.70 -24.44 -12.34
N PHE A 186 -1.44 -23.76 -11.23
CA PHE A 186 -0.16 -23.83 -10.52
C PHE A 186 -0.39 -24.00 -9.03
N SER A 187 0.42 -24.82 -8.37
CA SER A 187 0.43 -24.88 -6.92
C SER A 187 1.05 -23.61 -6.36
N SER A 188 0.28 -22.94 -5.48
CA SER A 188 0.82 -21.85 -4.66
C SER A 188 1.87 -22.40 -3.71
N VAL A 189 2.78 -21.55 -3.21
CA VAL A 189 3.54 -21.92 -2.01
C VAL A 189 2.53 -22.26 -0.91
N SER A 190 2.77 -23.32 -0.13
CA SER A 190 2.01 -23.66 1.09
C SER A 190 1.61 -22.37 1.82
N GLN A 191 0.30 -22.15 2.01
CA GLN A 191 -0.32 -20.89 2.46
C GLN A 191 0.62 -20.07 3.35
N LYS A 192 1.41 -19.18 2.74
CA LYS A 192 2.37 -18.35 3.49
C LYS A 192 1.55 -17.33 4.25
N GLN A 193 1.38 -17.57 5.53
CA GLN A 193 0.85 -16.60 6.47
C GLN A 193 1.90 -15.52 6.69
N VAL A 194 1.42 -14.29 6.90
CA VAL A 194 2.28 -13.13 7.13
C VAL A 194 1.81 -12.45 8.40
N HIS A 195 2.64 -12.53 9.43
CA HIS A 195 2.46 -11.74 10.64
C HIS A 195 3.20 -10.41 10.47
N ARG A 196 2.49 -9.29 10.62
CA ARG A 196 2.99 -7.93 10.36
C ARG A 196 3.06 -7.14 11.65
N ILE A 197 4.22 -6.57 11.97
CA ILE A 197 4.41 -5.68 13.12
C ILE A 197 4.82 -4.31 12.57
N TYR A 198 4.00 -3.30 12.84
CA TYR A 198 4.28 -1.92 12.45
C TYR A 198 5.01 -1.21 13.56
N THR A 199 6.25 -0.84 13.29
CA THR A 199 7.13 -0.18 14.26
C THR A 199 7.39 1.28 13.91
N PHE A 200 7.66 2.10 14.93
CA PHE A 200 8.11 3.48 14.80
C PHE A 200 9.20 3.79 15.81
N GLY A 201 10.19 4.59 15.39
CA GLY A 201 11.25 5.10 16.26
C GLY A 201 12.59 4.38 16.13
N LEU A 202 12.63 3.16 15.57
CA LEU A 202 13.88 2.45 15.27
C LEU A 202 14.23 2.48 13.77
N SER A 203 15.52 2.34 13.47
CA SER A 203 15.99 2.01 12.13
C SER A 203 15.84 0.52 11.85
N GLU A 204 15.91 0.12 10.58
CA GLU A 204 15.88 -1.29 10.18
C GLU A 204 17.00 -2.08 10.87
N SER A 205 18.21 -1.51 10.91
CA SER A 205 19.34 -2.09 11.65
C SER A 205 19.08 -2.18 13.15
N GLY A 206 18.40 -1.20 13.74
CA GLY A 206 18.06 -1.21 15.17
C GLY A 206 17.08 -2.34 15.49
N ILE A 207 16.06 -2.53 14.65
CA ILE A 207 15.10 -3.63 14.77
C ILE A 207 15.80 -4.97 14.58
N ALA A 208 16.61 -5.12 13.53
CA ALA A 208 17.32 -6.36 13.25
C ALA A 208 18.21 -6.75 14.42
N ASN A 209 18.97 -5.81 14.99
CA ASN A 209 19.83 -6.05 16.15
C ASN A 209 19.03 -6.48 17.40
N GLN A 210 17.83 -5.95 17.62
CA GLN A 210 16.99 -6.33 18.77
C GLN A 210 16.51 -7.78 18.66
N ILE A 211 16.22 -8.26 17.45
CA ILE A 211 15.69 -9.61 17.25
C ILE A 211 16.73 -10.63 16.78
N GLU A 212 17.99 -10.21 16.59
CA GLU A 212 19.10 -11.07 16.12
C GLU A 212 19.39 -12.22 17.09
N ALA A 213 19.16 -12.02 18.39
CA ALA A 213 19.36 -13.05 19.42
C ALA A 213 18.28 -14.14 19.43
N LEU A 214 17.19 -13.99 18.67
CA LEU A 214 16.10 -14.97 18.63
C LEU A 214 16.41 -16.06 17.59
N ASP A 215 16.31 -17.33 18.02
CA ASP A 215 16.51 -18.48 17.13
C ASP A 215 15.38 -18.57 16.10
N LEU A 216 15.70 -18.30 14.82
CA LEU A 216 14.75 -18.34 13.72
C LEU A 216 14.29 -19.80 13.44
N PRO A 217 13.00 -20.14 13.62
CA PRO A 217 12.53 -21.50 13.40
C PRO A 217 12.60 -21.92 11.93
N VAL A 218 12.74 -23.24 11.69
CA VAL A 218 12.69 -23.78 10.32
C VAL A 218 11.34 -23.49 9.68
N GLY A 219 11.35 -22.98 8.45
CA GLY A 219 10.14 -22.60 7.72
C GLY A 219 9.63 -21.18 8.02
N VAL A 220 10.35 -20.43 8.87
CA VAL A 220 10.11 -19.00 9.10
C VAL A 220 11.13 -18.17 8.32
N SER A 221 10.68 -17.06 7.74
CA SER A 221 11.59 -16.03 7.22
C SER A 221 11.15 -14.64 7.64
N LEU A 222 12.11 -13.75 7.85
CA LEU A 222 11.89 -12.35 8.19
C LEU A 222 12.03 -11.46 6.94
N GLY A 223 11.21 -10.41 6.87
CA GLY A 223 11.36 -9.35 5.90
C GLY A 223 11.09 -7.99 6.54
N TYR A 224 11.85 -6.98 6.13
CA TYR A 224 11.68 -5.61 6.59
C TYR A 224 11.24 -4.74 5.42
N ARG A 225 10.24 -3.89 5.65
CA ARG A 225 9.84 -2.88 4.68
C ARG A 225 9.90 -1.51 5.36
N SER A 226 10.89 -0.73 4.96
CA SER A 226 11.02 0.66 5.35
C SER A 226 10.12 1.55 4.48
N ALA A 227 9.18 2.25 5.11
CA ALA A 227 8.33 3.22 4.45
C ALA A 227 8.00 4.34 5.44
N LEU A 228 8.56 5.54 5.22
CA LEU A 228 8.37 6.67 6.13
C LEU A 228 6.88 6.81 6.52
N PRO A 229 6.53 6.81 7.82
CA PRO A 229 7.42 6.87 8.99
C PRO A 229 7.74 5.51 9.62
N PHE A 230 7.10 4.43 9.16
CA PHE A 230 7.10 3.13 9.81
C PHE A 230 8.11 2.16 9.19
N ILE A 231 8.52 1.19 9.98
CA ILE A 231 9.15 -0.02 9.47
C ILE A 231 8.20 -1.18 9.78
N GLU A 232 7.77 -1.86 8.72
CA GLU A 232 6.94 -3.05 8.82
C GLU A 232 7.87 -4.27 8.88
N VAL A 233 7.83 -4.99 10.01
CA VAL A 233 8.48 -6.28 10.18
C VAL A 233 7.49 -7.35 9.77
N LYS A 234 7.89 -8.22 8.85
CA LYS A 234 7.08 -9.33 8.33
C LYS A 234 7.69 -10.66 8.72
N ILE A 235 6.91 -11.49 9.39
CA ILE A 235 7.25 -12.87 9.71
C ILE A 235 6.42 -13.76 8.79
N PHE A 236 7.09 -14.45 7.87
CA PHE A 236 6.48 -15.39 6.94
C PHE A 236 6.59 -16.81 7.48
N TYR A 237 5.50 -17.56 7.46
CA TYR A 237 5.45 -18.97 7.88
C TYR A 237 4.32 -19.68 7.14
N SER A 238 4.42 -21.01 6.94
CA SER A 238 3.38 -21.77 6.25
C SER A 238 2.38 -22.45 7.19
N ASP A 239 2.87 -22.98 8.32
CA ASP A 239 2.05 -23.67 9.32
C ASP A 239 2.28 -23.07 10.70
N THR A 240 1.22 -22.98 11.52
CA THR A 240 1.35 -22.55 12.91
C THR A 240 1.68 -23.77 13.78
N ASN A 241 2.84 -23.75 14.43
CA ASN A 241 3.18 -24.69 15.48
C ASN A 241 3.63 -23.93 16.73
N LYS A 242 3.80 -24.65 17.85
CA LYS A 242 4.17 -24.03 19.14
C LYS A 242 5.45 -23.18 19.03
N GLN A 243 6.47 -23.67 18.34
CA GLN A 243 7.76 -22.96 18.18
C GLN A 243 7.60 -21.65 17.40
N ILE A 244 6.78 -21.65 16.34
CA ILE A 244 6.51 -20.44 15.53
C ILE A 244 5.69 -19.43 16.33
N SER A 245 4.67 -19.88 17.06
CA SER A 245 3.88 -19.01 17.94
C SER A 245 4.74 -18.38 19.05
N GLU A 246 5.64 -19.16 19.67
CA GLU A 246 6.59 -18.67 20.66
C GLU A 246 7.56 -17.65 20.06
N PHE A 247 8.10 -17.93 18.86
CA PHE A 247 8.98 -16.99 18.16
C PHE A 247 8.29 -15.66 17.84
N ILE A 248 7.06 -15.69 17.31
CA ILE A 248 6.28 -14.48 17.03
C ILE A 248 6.07 -13.67 18.30
N ALA A 249 5.67 -14.32 19.40
CA ALA A 249 5.48 -13.66 20.69
C ALA A 249 6.78 -13.03 21.22
N SER A 250 7.93 -13.71 21.07
CA SER A 250 9.23 -13.14 21.42
C SER A 250 9.59 -11.91 20.58
N VAL A 251 9.34 -11.93 19.27
CA VAL A 251 9.56 -10.77 18.41
C VAL A 251 8.66 -9.60 18.82
N GLU A 252 7.37 -9.84 19.07
CA GLU A 252 6.45 -8.81 19.57
C GLU A 252 6.92 -8.22 20.91
N GLN A 253 7.43 -9.06 21.80
CA GLN A 253 7.93 -8.63 23.11
C GLN A 253 9.17 -7.74 22.99
N GLU A 254 10.17 -8.15 22.22
CA GLU A 254 11.41 -7.39 22.00
C GLU A 254 11.13 -6.02 21.34
N LEU A 255 10.15 -5.97 20.44
CA LEU A 255 9.77 -4.76 19.72
C LEU A 255 8.64 -3.97 20.38
N SER A 256 8.17 -4.39 21.56
CA SER A 256 6.92 -3.90 22.15
C SER A 256 6.88 -2.38 22.36
N LEU A 257 7.99 -1.78 22.82
CA LEU A 257 8.09 -0.33 23.03
C LEU A 257 7.91 0.48 21.74
N ASN A 258 8.33 -0.08 20.59
CA ASN A 258 8.30 0.58 19.29
C ASN A 258 7.13 0.13 18.42
N THR A 259 6.33 -0.83 18.88
CA THR A 259 5.21 -1.39 18.12
C THR A 259 3.99 -0.49 18.25
N LEU A 260 3.44 -0.09 17.10
CA LEU A 260 2.22 0.71 17.02
C LEU A 260 1.00 -0.15 16.74
N SER A 261 1.16 -1.21 15.95
CA SER A 261 0.06 -2.10 15.60
C SER A 261 0.59 -3.44 15.10
N VAL A 262 -0.22 -4.48 15.26
CA VAL A 262 0.06 -5.85 14.81
C VAL A 262 -1.07 -6.30 13.90
N ASN A 263 -0.72 -6.78 12.69
CA ASN A 263 -1.62 -7.29 11.65
C ASN A 263 -2.72 -6.32 11.17
N GLN A 264 -2.68 -5.05 11.59
CA GLN A 264 -3.62 -4.02 11.22
C GLN A 264 -2.86 -2.72 10.92
N GLU A 265 -3.33 -1.92 9.97
CA GLU A 265 -2.72 -0.63 9.67
C GLU A 265 -2.83 0.30 10.89
N VAL A 266 -1.79 1.11 11.14
CA VAL A 266 -1.64 1.91 12.38
C VAL A 266 -2.81 2.86 12.62
N ARG A 267 -3.30 3.54 11.59
CA ARG A 267 -4.44 4.47 11.69
C ARG A 267 -5.72 3.69 11.95
N ASP A 268 -5.92 2.59 11.24
CA ASP A 268 -7.06 1.71 11.45
C ASP A 268 -7.12 1.18 12.89
N PHE A 269 -5.98 0.75 13.44
CA PHE A 269 -5.87 0.26 14.80
C PHE A 269 -6.21 1.37 15.82
N THR A 270 -5.59 2.54 15.72
CA THR A 270 -5.88 3.66 16.65
C THR A 270 -7.33 4.12 16.57
N MET A 271 -7.93 4.20 15.37
CA MET A 271 -9.34 4.57 15.23
C MET A 271 -10.28 3.49 15.79
N SER A 272 -9.92 2.20 15.69
CA SER A 272 -10.69 1.15 16.33
C SER A 272 -10.69 1.26 17.86
N LEU A 273 -9.54 1.61 18.47
CA LEU A 273 -9.45 1.86 19.92
C LEU A 273 -10.30 3.06 20.35
N MET A 274 -10.26 4.16 19.58
CA MET A 274 -11.10 5.33 19.85
C MET A 274 -12.59 4.98 19.78
N LYS A 275 -12.97 4.16 18.78
CA LYS A 275 -14.35 3.69 18.62
C LYS A 275 -14.81 2.85 19.80
N GLU A 276 -13.99 1.89 20.24
CA GLU A 276 -14.26 1.03 21.39
C GLU A 276 -14.47 1.82 22.67
N GLN A 277 -13.70 2.90 22.86
CA GLN A 277 -13.80 3.78 24.04
C GLN A 277 -14.86 4.89 23.89
N GLY A 278 -15.46 5.05 22.71
CA GLY A 278 -16.46 6.08 22.45
C GLY A 278 -15.90 7.51 22.50
N ILE A 279 -14.64 7.70 22.11
CA ILE A 279 -13.92 8.99 22.21
C ILE A 279 -13.74 9.60 20.82
N GLY A 280 -14.05 10.90 20.68
CA GLY A 280 -13.73 11.74 19.52
C GLY A 280 -12.42 12.50 19.68
N LEU A 281 -12.03 13.27 18.65
CA LEU A 281 -10.81 14.09 18.68
C LEU A 281 -11.03 15.46 18.05
N ASN A 282 -10.71 16.51 18.79
CA ASN A 282 -10.58 17.86 18.27
C ASN A 282 -9.10 18.17 18.00
N VAL A 283 -8.75 18.48 16.76
CA VAL A 283 -7.38 18.75 16.32
C VAL A 283 -7.20 20.23 16.06
N PHE A 284 -6.24 20.85 16.74
CA PHE A 284 -5.80 22.22 16.51
C PHE A 284 -4.42 22.18 15.83
N ASP A 285 -4.40 22.32 14.52
CA ASP A 285 -3.23 22.04 13.69
C ASP A 285 -2.62 23.31 13.09
N TYR A 286 -1.41 23.63 13.48
CA TYR A 286 -0.57 24.63 12.81
C TYR A 286 0.57 23.97 12.02
N ALA A 287 1.20 22.94 12.58
CA ALA A 287 2.44 22.40 12.04
C ALA A 287 2.23 21.62 10.73
N THR A 288 1.15 20.84 10.63
CA THR A 288 0.87 19.99 9.46
C THR A 288 -0.15 20.60 8.50
N GLN A 289 -0.82 21.68 8.92
CA GLN A 289 -1.76 22.46 8.11
C GLN A 289 -2.92 21.63 7.52
N GLY A 290 -3.47 20.73 8.32
CA GLY A 290 -4.57 19.83 7.94
C GLY A 290 -4.11 18.48 7.38
N TYR A 291 -2.80 18.28 7.17
CA TYR A 291 -2.28 17.01 6.70
C TYR A 291 -2.60 15.86 7.68
N PHE A 292 -2.49 16.08 8.99
CA PHE A 292 -2.84 15.05 9.99
C PHE A 292 -4.27 14.57 9.83
N HIS A 293 -5.24 15.50 9.71
CA HIS A 293 -6.65 15.16 9.52
C HIS A 293 -6.87 14.36 8.22
N HIS A 294 -6.31 14.82 7.11
CA HIS A 294 -6.37 14.07 5.84
C HIS A 294 -5.71 12.69 5.96
N TRP A 295 -4.62 12.59 6.72
CA TRP A 295 -3.89 11.35 6.87
C TRP A 295 -4.70 10.28 7.62
N VAL A 296 -5.56 10.67 8.57
CA VAL A 296 -6.41 9.75 9.34
C VAL A 296 -7.85 9.62 8.80
N SER A 297 -8.27 10.42 7.81
CA SER A 297 -9.67 10.54 7.40
C SER A 297 -10.31 9.23 6.91
N ASP A 298 -9.58 8.45 6.12
CA ASP A 298 -10.11 7.19 5.60
C ASP A 298 -10.41 6.19 6.73
N ALA A 299 -9.51 6.13 7.72
CA ALA A 299 -9.69 5.30 8.91
C ALA A 299 -10.81 5.84 9.80
N SER A 300 -10.88 7.16 10.04
CA SER A 300 -11.92 7.74 10.89
C SER A 300 -13.32 7.51 10.31
N LEU A 301 -13.48 7.64 8.99
CA LEU A 301 -14.72 7.30 8.28
C LEU A 301 -15.06 5.81 8.39
N LYS A 302 -14.09 4.93 8.21
CA LYS A 302 -14.27 3.48 8.31
C LYS A 302 -14.76 3.05 9.70
N TYR A 303 -14.17 3.59 10.77
CA TYR A 303 -14.52 3.23 12.15
C TYR A 303 -15.59 4.13 12.78
N HIS A 304 -16.11 5.11 12.05
CA HIS A 304 -17.13 6.06 12.52
C HIS A 304 -16.69 6.76 13.81
N VAL A 305 -15.51 7.39 13.74
CA VAL A 305 -14.90 8.20 14.80
C VAL A 305 -14.95 9.67 14.39
N ASP A 306 -15.51 10.52 15.25
CA ASP A 306 -15.62 11.94 15.00
C ASP A 306 -14.27 12.63 15.22
N ILE A 307 -13.73 13.23 14.16
CA ILE A 307 -12.52 14.05 14.21
C ILE A 307 -12.85 15.42 13.64
N ASN A 308 -12.84 16.43 14.49
CA ASN A 308 -12.89 17.83 14.06
C ASN A 308 -11.45 18.34 13.94
N SER A 309 -11.15 19.07 12.88
CA SER A 309 -9.82 19.68 12.71
C SER A 309 -9.94 21.13 12.31
N VAL A 310 -9.17 21.98 12.98
CA VAL A 310 -9.08 23.40 12.71
C VAL A 310 -7.62 23.76 12.45
N ASN A 311 -7.38 24.46 11.34
CA ASN A 311 -6.07 25.02 11.06
C ASN A 311 -5.90 26.35 11.82
N ILE A 312 -4.90 26.42 12.70
CA ILE A 312 -4.68 27.57 13.59
C ILE A 312 -3.45 28.37 13.14
N SER A 313 -3.65 29.39 12.30
CA SER A 313 -2.55 30.00 11.53
C SER A 313 -1.72 31.11 12.21
N THR A 314 -2.03 31.58 13.43
CA THR A 314 -1.30 32.71 14.08
C THR A 314 -1.46 32.82 15.60
N LEU A 315 -2.18 31.90 16.26
CA LEU A 315 -2.75 32.15 17.59
C LEU A 315 -1.79 32.01 18.78
N LEU A 316 -0.54 31.64 18.56
CA LEU A 316 0.37 31.20 19.62
C LEU A 316 1.68 31.99 19.71
N SER A 317 1.83 33.09 18.98
CA SER A 317 3.08 33.86 19.00
C SER A 317 3.38 34.54 20.35
N ASP A 318 2.37 34.78 21.20
CA ASP A 318 2.49 35.78 22.29
C ASP A 318 2.19 35.25 23.72
N SER A 319 2.18 33.94 23.97
CA SER A 319 1.77 33.41 25.30
C SER A 319 2.81 32.49 25.94
N GLU A 320 3.10 32.73 27.23
CA GLU A 320 4.10 32.00 28.00
C GLU A 320 3.94 30.47 27.90
N PRO A 321 5.05 29.71 27.93
CA PRO A 321 5.02 28.26 28.09
C PRO A 321 4.30 27.85 29.38
N GLY A 322 3.37 26.91 29.31
CA GLY A 322 2.75 26.29 30.50
C GLY A 322 1.26 26.55 30.70
N ASP A 323 0.68 27.60 30.08
CA ASP A 323 -0.77 27.85 30.16
C ASP A 323 -1.55 27.12 29.05
N TYR A 324 -1.39 25.80 28.97
CA TYR A 324 -2.00 25.00 27.90
C TYR A 324 -3.51 24.86 28.06
N LEU A 325 -4.01 24.81 29.29
CA LEU A 325 -5.43 24.68 29.58
C LEU A 325 -6.20 25.90 29.06
N ASN A 326 -5.82 27.12 29.45
CA ASN A 326 -6.52 28.33 28.99
C ASN A 326 -6.42 28.49 27.47
N LYS A 327 -5.30 28.10 26.85
CA LYS A 327 -5.14 28.11 25.39
C LYS A 327 -6.15 27.19 24.71
N ILE A 328 -6.26 25.96 25.19
CA ILE A 328 -7.19 24.98 24.61
C ILE A 328 -8.64 25.41 24.86
N ASP A 329 -8.97 25.90 26.06
CA ASP A 329 -10.29 26.44 26.39
C ASP A 329 -10.69 27.59 25.44
N GLY A 330 -9.77 28.54 25.22
CA GLY A 330 -10.00 29.63 24.26
C GLY A 330 -10.19 29.16 22.82
N LEU A 331 -9.56 28.05 22.42
CA LEU A 331 -9.77 27.44 21.11
C LEU A 331 -11.13 26.75 21.01
N TYR A 332 -11.55 26.02 22.04
CA TYR A 332 -12.88 25.43 22.13
C TYR A 332 -13.98 26.50 21.98
N GLU A 333 -13.89 27.58 22.76
CA GLU A 333 -14.84 28.69 22.70
C GLU A 333 -14.86 29.36 21.32
N ARG A 334 -13.67 29.68 20.79
CA ARG A 334 -13.54 30.38 19.50
C ARG A 334 -14.14 29.61 18.33
N PHE A 335 -13.95 28.30 18.31
CA PHE A 335 -14.39 27.45 17.20
C PHE A 335 -15.69 26.72 17.49
N LEU A 336 -16.34 27.02 18.61
CA LEU A 336 -17.62 26.44 19.02
C LEU A 336 -17.60 24.91 19.02
N LEU A 337 -16.49 24.33 19.52
CA LEU A 337 -16.29 22.89 19.58
C LEU A 337 -16.75 22.34 20.95
N GLU A 338 -17.28 21.12 20.95
CA GLU A 338 -17.67 20.42 22.17
C GLU A 338 -16.47 19.65 22.76
N ARG A 339 -16.28 19.77 24.08
CA ARG A 339 -15.24 19.05 24.84
C ARG A 339 -15.71 17.70 25.37
N SER A 340 -17.01 17.55 25.64
CA SER A 340 -17.57 16.32 26.18
C SER A 340 -17.36 15.15 25.22
N GLY A 341 -16.76 14.06 25.70
CA GLY A 341 -16.54 12.85 24.90
C GLY A 341 -15.45 12.98 23.82
N SER A 342 -14.66 14.05 23.82
CA SER A 342 -13.56 14.23 22.85
C SER A 342 -12.27 14.70 23.52
N ASN A 343 -11.16 14.10 23.12
CA ASN A 343 -9.82 14.59 23.47
C ASN A 343 -9.46 15.79 22.59
N ALA A 344 -8.48 16.60 23.01
CA ALA A 344 -7.91 17.66 22.18
C ALA A 344 -6.46 17.35 21.82
N LEU A 345 -6.10 17.46 20.55
CA LEU A 345 -4.72 17.34 20.07
C LEU A 345 -4.31 18.65 19.41
N MET A 346 -3.32 19.32 19.99
CA MET A 346 -2.73 20.52 19.41
C MET A 346 -1.33 20.20 18.85
N ILE A 347 -1.10 20.57 17.58
CA ILE A 347 0.17 20.34 16.87
C ILE A 347 0.71 21.68 16.34
N THR A 348 1.79 22.18 16.94
CA THR A 348 2.30 23.54 16.71
C THR A 348 3.78 23.54 16.40
N ASN A 349 4.30 24.63 15.84
CA ASN A 349 5.74 24.81 15.66
C ASN A 349 6.33 25.47 16.90
N THR A 350 7.57 25.15 17.24
CA THR A 350 8.34 25.86 18.27
C THR A 350 9.14 26.99 17.64
N GLU A 351 9.50 28.00 18.43
CA GLU A 351 10.39 29.10 17.98
C GLU A 351 11.74 28.60 17.47
N SER A 352 12.22 27.47 18.02
CA SER A 352 13.45 26.79 17.62
C SER A 352 13.33 25.98 16.31
N GLY A 353 12.21 26.08 15.58
CA GLY A 353 11.98 25.37 14.32
C GLY A 353 11.57 23.89 14.47
N GLY A 354 11.29 23.46 15.70
CA GLY A 354 10.76 22.15 16.06
C GLY A 354 9.22 22.11 16.04
N VAL A 355 8.66 21.06 16.63
CA VAL A 355 7.22 20.81 16.71
C VAL A 355 6.84 20.50 18.16
N GLN A 356 5.75 21.09 18.63
CA GLN A 356 5.14 20.82 19.93
C GLN A 356 3.80 20.10 19.74
N PHE A 357 3.60 19.06 20.53
CA PHE A 357 2.39 18.26 20.59
C PHE A 357 1.82 18.37 21.99
N ILE A 358 0.53 18.66 22.09
CA ILE A 358 -0.20 18.68 23.36
C ILE A 358 -1.47 17.85 23.17
N LEU A 359 -1.60 16.79 23.97
CA LEU A 359 -2.78 15.94 24.04
C LEU A 359 -3.48 16.21 25.37
N GLU A 360 -4.66 16.81 25.30
CA GLU A 360 -5.59 16.97 26.40
C GLU A 360 -6.56 15.80 26.43
N THR A 361 -6.76 15.28 27.63
CA THR A 361 -7.62 14.14 27.95
C THR A 361 -8.52 14.54 29.12
N GLN A 362 -9.43 13.67 29.55
CA GLN A 362 -10.35 14.00 30.64
C GLN A 362 -9.64 14.31 31.97
N ASP A 363 -8.51 13.67 32.25
CA ASP A 363 -7.81 13.73 33.54
C ASP A 363 -6.40 14.34 33.44
N LYS A 364 -5.85 14.49 32.23
CA LYS A 364 -4.45 14.87 32.03
C LYS A 364 -4.23 15.76 30.80
N ILE A 365 -3.17 16.57 30.86
CA ILE A 365 -2.52 17.21 29.71
C ILE A 365 -1.13 16.61 29.54
N LEU A 366 -0.87 16.08 28.35
CA LEU A 366 0.37 15.43 27.96
C LEU A 366 1.06 16.30 26.90
N SER A 367 2.26 16.80 27.15
CA SER A 367 2.97 17.66 26.20
C SER A 367 4.35 17.13 25.84
N GLN A 368 4.75 17.29 24.58
CA GLN A 368 6.12 17.08 24.14
C GLN A 368 6.55 18.06 23.05
N SER A 369 7.81 18.47 23.07
CA SER A 369 8.44 19.24 22.02
C SER A 369 9.61 18.47 21.43
N VAL A 370 9.71 18.45 20.10
CA VAL A 370 10.73 17.70 19.36
C VAL A 370 11.36 18.56 18.28
N VAL A 371 12.62 18.27 17.94
CA VAL A 371 13.36 18.91 16.84
C VAL A 371 13.83 17.84 15.87
N PHE A 372 13.71 18.09 14.57
CA PHE A 372 14.16 17.14 13.54
C PHE A 372 15.69 17.03 13.52
N LYS A 373 16.20 15.79 13.45
CA LYS A 373 17.66 15.53 13.43
C LYS A 373 18.32 15.86 12.09
N ARG A 374 17.53 16.03 11.03
CA ARG A 374 17.96 16.39 9.68
C ARG A 374 16.89 17.21 8.99
N ASP A 375 17.27 17.88 7.92
CA ASP A 375 16.30 18.57 7.08
C ASP A 375 15.50 17.55 6.26
N TYR A 376 14.18 17.67 6.31
CA TYR A 376 13.24 16.80 5.64
C TYR A 376 12.38 17.65 4.71
N SER A 377 12.02 17.09 3.55
CA SER A 377 11.00 17.71 2.70
C SER A 377 9.72 17.97 3.50
N PHE A 378 8.96 18.99 3.13
CA PHE A 378 7.71 19.35 3.82
C PHE A 378 6.77 18.15 3.97
N LYS A 379 6.62 17.35 2.90
CA LYS A 379 5.83 16.11 2.91
C LYS A 379 6.35 15.10 3.94
N ALA A 380 7.66 14.86 3.98
CA ALA A 380 8.27 13.93 4.91
C ALA A 380 8.14 14.40 6.37
N ARG A 381 8.26 15.71 6.62
CA ARG A 381 8.01 16.30 7.96
C ARG A 381 6.59 16.02 8.41
N ASN A 382 5.59 16.30 7.58
CA ASN A 382 4.18 16.11 7.94
C ASN A 382 3.85 14.64 8.24
N ILE A 383 4.44 13.70 7.49
CA ILE A 383 4.31 12.26 7.76
C ILE A 383 4.85 11.91 9.15
N VAL A 384 6.06 12.36 9.50
CA VAL A 384 6.68 12.09 10.80
C VAL A 384 5.92 12.76 11.95
N ILE A 385 5.48 14.01 11.77
CA ILE A 385 4.68 14.73 12.77
C ILE A 385 3.39 13.95 13.05
N SER A 386 2.71 13.52 11.99
CA SER A 386 1.46 12.79 12.11
C SER A 386 1.64 11.44 12.82
N ALA A 387 2.76 10.75 12.56
CA ALA A 387 3.11 9.51 13.24
C ALA A 387 3.37 9.68 14.75
N ILE A 388 4.04 10.77 15.15
CA ILE A 388 4.23 11.09 16.57
C ILE A 388 2.89 11.39 17.23
N ALA A 389 2.06 12.19 16.57
CA ALA A 389 0.72 12.53 17.06
C ALA A 389 -0.18 11.30 17.26
N ILE A 390 -0.22 10.38 16.28
CA ILE A 390 -1.04 9.18 16.39
C ILE A 390 -0.48 8.19 17.42
N ASP A 391 0.84 8.09 17.58
CA ASP A 391 1.43 7.24 18.62
C ASP A 391 1.16 7.79 20.03
N MET A 392 1.21 9.11 20.24
CA MET A 392 0.79 9.72 21.51
C MET A 392 -0.66 9.37 21.85
N LEU A 393 -1.57 9.52 20.88
CA LEU A 393 -2.98 9.21 21.07
C LEU A 393 -3.18 7.72 21.38
N ARG A 394 -2.55 6.85 20.60
CA ARG A 394 -2.59 5.39 20.80
C ARG A 394 -2.07 4.99 22.18
N ARG A 395 -0.92 5.51 22.60
CA ARG A 395 -0.33 5.24 23.93
C ARG A 395 -1.26 5.66 25.05
N HIS A 396 -1.92 6.82 24.92
CA HIS A 396 -2.94 7.23 25.88
C HIS A 396 -4.10 6.22 25.96
N LEU A 397 -4.67 5.84 24.81
CA LEU A 397 -5.79 4.89 24.74
C LEU A 397 -5.43 3.50 25.28
N LYS A 398 -4.14 3.15 25.23
CA LYS A 398 -3.59 1.86 25.68
C LYS A 398 -3.01 1.87 27.09
N ASP A 399 -2.96 3.02 27.75
CA ASP A 399 -2.25 3.24 29.03
C ASP A 399 -0.78 2.79 28.99
N GLU A 400 -0.08 3.14 27.91
CA GLU A 400 1.34 2.82 27.70
C GLU A 400 2.25 4.00 28.05
N GLU A 401 3.56 3.72 28.14
CA GLU A 401 4.59 4.75 28.33
C GLU A 401 4.48 5.85 27.25
N MET A 402 4.20 7.09 27.64
CA MET A 402 3.81 8.17 26.73
C MET A 402 4.95 8.69 25.84
N PHE A 403 6.15 8.83 26.40
CA PHE A 403 7.24 9.56 25.76
C PHE A 403 8.39 8.62 25.40
N VAL A 404 8.36 8.09 24.18
CA VAL A 404 9.45 7.25 23.64
C VAL A 404 10.38 8.04 22.72
N ASP A 405 11.55 7.47 22.44
CA ASP A 405 12.47 8.05 21.48
C ASP A 405 12.10 7.69 20.04
N TYR A 406 12.21 8.68 19.16
CA TYR A 406 11.96 8.51 17.74
C TYR A 406 13.25 8.74 16.95
N GLY A 407 13.62 7.82 16.06
CA GLY A 407 14.83 7.93 15.24
C GLY A 407 14.95 9.25 14.47
N SER A 408 13.83 9.81 14.01
CA SER A 408 13.77 11.00 13.15
C SER A 408 13.89 12.34 13.88
N VAL A 409 13.64 12.39 15.19
CA VAL A 409 13.56 13.62 15.98
C VAL A 409 14.26 13.47 17.33
N THR A 410 14.63 14.58 17.96
CA THR A 410 15.13 14.63 19.33
C THR A 410 14.10 15.33 20.19
N ARG A 411 13.65 14.68 21.27
CA ARG A 411 12.80 15.30 22.28
C ARG A 411 13.60 16.34 23.06
N VAL A 412 13.09 17.57 23.14
CA VAL A 412 13.73 18.69 23.85
C VAL A 412 12.99 19.08 25.12
N ALA A 413 11.70 18.76 25.23
CA ALA A 413 10.89 18.95 26.43
C ALA A 413 9.70 17.98 26.45
N SER A 414 9.22 17.65 27.64
CA SER A 414 7.97 16.91 27.83
C SER A 414 7.41 17.13 29.24
N SER A 415 6.08 17.04 29.39
CA SER A 415 5.42 17.14 30.69
C SER A 415 4.11 16.33 30.73
N ILE A 416 3.71 15.93 31.93
CA ILE A 416 2.39 15.38 32.23
C ILE A 416 1.81 16.22 33.36
N THR A 417 0.66 16.84 33.13
CA THR A 417 -0.09 17.63 34.11
C THR A 417 -1.41 16.93 34.40
N ILE A 418 -1.73 16.69 35.67
CA ILE A 418 -3.01 16.13 36.10
C ILE A 418 -4.01 17.28 36.28
N LEU A 419 -5.25 17.10 35.80
CA LEU A 419 -6.33 18.09 35.85
C LEU A 419 -7.19 18.00 37.11
#